data_AF-A0A9D8WG70-F1
#
_entry.id   AF-A0A9D8WG70-F1
#
_cell.length_a   1.000
_cell.length_b   1.000
_cell.length_c   1.000
_cell.angle_alpha   90.00
_cell.angle_beta   90.00
_cell.angle_gamma   90.00
#
_symmetry.space_group_name_H-M   'P 1'
#
loop_
_entity.id
_entity.type
_entity.pdbx_description
1 polymer ?
#
loop_
_entity_poly.entity_id
_entity_poly.type
_entity_poly.pdbx_seq_one_letter_code
_entity_poly.pdbx_strand_id
1 'polypeptide(L)' 'MCYHFQSSDMLEWLKTQVRVIEAWREDVASRPDLDMDLITRIEQHYQWLTAEVMNLETGLTRRVNKSALGRLRAI' A
#
# COMPACT_ATOMS: atom_id res chain seq x y z
N MET A 1 8.57 -24.38 -7.63
CA MET A 1 7.48 -23.70 -8.36
C MET A 1 7.53 -22.23 -7.97
N CYS A 2 7.87 -21.34 -8.90
CA CYS A 2 7.85 -19.90 -8.63
C CYS A 2 6.39 -19.43 -8.75
N TYR A 3 5.79 -19.07 -7.63
CA TYR A 3 4.45 -18.46 -7.63
C TYR A 3 4.53 -17.17 -8.47
N HIS A 4 3.77 -17.11 -9.56
CA HIS A 4 3.68 -15.92 -10.39
C HIS A 4 2.89 -14.87 -9.60
N PHE A 5 3.59 -14.14 -8.74
CA PHE A 5 3.02 -13.08 -7.94
C PHE A 5 2.56 -11.97 -8.88
N GLN A 6 1.25 -11.89 -9.10
CA GLN A 6 0.69 -10.88 -10.00
C GLN A 6 0.77 -9.51 -9.32
N SER A 7 0.90 -8.43 -10.09
CA SER A 7 1.00 -7.07 -9.54
C SER A 7 -0.21 -6.69 -8.67
N SER A 8 -1.37 -7.28 -8.91
CA SER A 8 -2.58 -7.15 -8.08
C SER A 8 -2.41 -7.80 -6.71
N ASP A 9 -1.80 -8.99 -6.64
CA ASP A 9 -1.56 -9.71 -5.38
C ASP A 9 -0.58 -8.93 -4.50
N MET A 10 0.41 -8.29 -5.12
CA MET A 10 1.34 -7.38 -4.43
C MET A 10 0.62 -6.21 -3.80
N LEU A 11 -0.29 -5.59 -4.55
CA LEU A 11 -1.02 -4.42 -4.08
C LEU A 11 -1.96 -4.76 -2.91
N GLU A 12 -2.68 -5.87 -3.00
CA GLU A 12 -3.54 -6.35 -1.91
C GLU A 12 -2.73 -6.77 -0.68
N TRP A 13 -1.55 -7.36 -0.88
CA TRP A 13 -0.62 -7.63 0.22
C TRP A 13 -0.13 -6.33 0.88
N LEU A 14 0.25 -5.31 0.11
CA LEU A 14 0.67 -4.00 0.65
C LEU A 14 -0.44 -3.30 1.43
N LYS A 15 -1.69 -3.35 0.96
CA LYS A 15 -2.87 -2.86 1.71
C LYS A 15 -3.02 -3.58 3.05
N THR A 16 -2.76 -4.89 3.07
CA THR A 16 -2.77 -5.67 4.31
C THR A 16 -1.67 -5.19 5.25
N GLN A 17 -0.48 -4.86 4.74
CA GLN A 17 0.61 -4.30 5.55
C GLN A 17 0.22 -2.94 6.16
N VAL A 18 -0.46 -2.06 5.41
CA VAL A 18 -0.97 -0.77 5.93
C VAL A 18 -1.85 -0.99 7.16
N ARG A 19 -2.81 -1.93 7.09
CA ARG A 19 -3.73 -2.24 8.21
C ARG A 19 -3.00 -2.78 9.44
N VAL A 20 -1.96 -3.60 9.23
CA VAL A 20 -1.14 -4.11 10.34
C VAL A 20 -0.41 -2.98 11.04
N ILE A 21 0.18 -2.06 10.28
CA ILE A 21 0.88 -0.90 10.84
C ILE A 21 -0.08 0.06 11.52
N GLU A 22 -1.28 0.25 10.99
CA GLU A 22 -2.35 1.02 11.63
C GLU A 22 -2.70 0.46 13.01
N ALA A 23 -2.91 -0.86 13.11
CA ALA A 23 -3.14 -1.51 14.40
C ALA A 23 -1.94 -1.37 15.36
N TRP A 24 -0.71 -1.42 14.84
CA TRP A 24 0.49 -1.17 15.66
C TRP A 24 0.57 0.27 16.14
N ARG A 25 0.15 1.26 15.35
CA ARG A 25 0.07 2.67 15.79
C ARG A 25 -0.88 2.83 16.96
N GLU A 26 -2.04 2.19 16.89
CA GLU A 26 -3.03 2.24 17.96
C GLU A 26 -2.53 1.58 19.25
N ASP A 27 -1.91 0.40 19.16
CA ASP A 27 -1.30 -0.29 20.32
C ASP A 27 -0.19 0.55 20.95
N VAL A 28 0.68 1.14 20.12
CA VAL A 28 1.78 1.99 20.60
C VAL A 28 1.27 3.28 21.24
N ALA A 29 0.26 3.93 20.65
CA ALA A 29 -0.33 5.14 21.22
C ALA A 29 -1.03 4.90 22.57
N SER A 30 -1.44 3.66 22.85
CA SER A 30 -2.05 3.28 24.13
C SER A 30 -1.03 3.15 25.28
N ARG A 31 0.28 3.16 24.99
CA ARG A 31 1.36 2.93 25.95
C ARG A 31 2.16 4.21 26.22
N PRO A 32 2.01 4.82 27.41
CA PRO A 32 2.64 6.09 27.74
C PRO A 32 4.15 6.00 28.01
N ASP A 33 4.70 4.80 28.12
CA ASP A 33 6.10 4.49 28.43
C ASP A 33 6.97 4.22 27.20
N LEU A 34 6.38 4.28 26.00
CA LEU A 34 7.12 4.01 24.76
C LEU A 34 7.96 5.19 24.29
N ASP A 35 9.07 4.84 23.64
CA ASP A 35 10.01 5.77 23.06
C ASP A 35 9.35 6.59 21.94
N MET A 36 9.46 7.93 22.04
CA MET A 36 8.97 8.87 21.04
C MET A 36 9.61 8.66 19.66
N ASP A 37 10.85 8.16 19.61
CA ASP A 37 11.52 7.83 18.35
C ASP A 37 10.86 6.62 17.68
N LEU A 38 10.40 5.63 18.46
CA LEU A 38 9.68 4.48 17.95
C LEU A 38 8.31 4.90 17.38
N ILE A 39 7.57 5.72 18.12
CA ILE A 39 6.27 6.29 17.67
C ILE A 39 6.46 7.00 16.34
N THR A 40 7.47 7.87 16.25
CA THR A 40 7.77 8.66 15.06
C THR A 40 8.10 7.77 13.85
N ARG A 41 8.89 6.71 14.04
CA ARG A 41 9.25 5.77 12.95
C ARG A 41 8.03 5.04 12.41
N ILE A 42 7.14 4.57 13.30
CA ILE A 42 5.93 3.86 12.89
C ILE A 42 4.99 4.82 12.14
N GLU A 43 4.85 6.05 12.61
CA GLU A 43 4.06 7.09 11.92
C GLU A 43 4.59 7.36 10.51
N GLN A 44 5.91 7.59 10.38
CA GLN A 44 6.55 7.83 9.09
C GLN A 44 6.38 6.64 8.13
N HIS A 45 6.50 5.42 8.65
CA HIS A 45 6.33 4.21 7.85
C HIS A 45 4.89 4.07 7.36
N TYR A 46 3.91 4.32 8.23
CA TYR A 46 2.49 4.30 7.87
C TYR A 46 2.16 5.30 6.76
N GLN A 47 2.64 6.54 6.91
CA GLN A 47 2.42 7.59 5.91
C GLN A 47 3.05 7.24 4.56
N TRP A 48 4.31 6.78 4.58
CA TRP A 48 5.02 6.38 3.37
C TRP A 48 4.30 5.24 2.65
N LEU A 49 3.96 4.16 3.36
CA LEU A 49 3.34 2.98 2.76
C LEU A 49 1.94 3.29 2.22
N THR A 50 1.17 4.12 2.93
CA THR A 50 -0.15 4.57 2.47
C THR A 50 -0.04 5.36 1.17
N ALA A 51 0.92 6.30 1.09
CA ALA A 51 1.16 7.07 -0.13
C ALA A 51 1.61 6.16 -1.29
N GLU A 52 2.46 5.17 -1.02
CA GLU A 52 2.91 4.23 -2.05
C GLU A 52 1.78 3.36 -2.59
N VAL A 53 0.91 2.84 -1.72
CA VAL A 53 -0.30 2.09 -2.13
C VAL A 53 -1.19 2.94 -3.03
N MET A 54 -1.46 4.20 -2.66
CA MET A 54 -2.27 5.12 -3.48
C MET A 54 -1.64 5.39 -4.86
N ASN A 55 -0.32 5.55 -4.90
CA ASN A 55 0.42 5.74 -6.16
C ASN A 55 0.33 4.51 -7.06
N LEU A 56 0.48 3.32 -6.49
CA LEU A 56 0.38 2.05 -7.20
C LEU A 56 -1.04 1.81 -7.74
N GLU A 57 -2.08 2.08 -6.94
CA GLU A 57 -3.49 2.01 -7.38
C GLU A 57 -3.77 2.94 -8.56
N THR A 58 -3.30 4.18 -8.46
CA THR A 58 -3.45 5.18 -9.52
C THR A 58 -2.70 4.76 -10.78
N GLY A 59 -1.48 4.24 -10.62
CA GLY A 59 -0.66 3.72 -11.71
C GLY A 59 -1.31 2.52 -12.41
N LEU A 60 -1.89 1.60 -11.64
CA LEU A 60 -2.59 0.42 -12.16
C LEU A 60 -3.83 0.83 -12.95
N THR A 61 -4.64 1.73 -12.39
CA THR A 61 -5.84 2.29 -13.05
C THR A 61 -5.47 2.96 -14.38
N ARG A 62 -4.38 3.74 -14.41
CA ARG A 62 -3.89 4.38 -15.64
C ARG A 62 -3.50 3.36 -16.71
N ARG A 63 -2.86 2.24 -16.33
CA ARG A 63 -2.47 1.17 -17.27
C ARG A 63 -3.70 0.45 -17.83
N VAL A 64 -4.68 0.13 -16.99
CA VAL A 64 -5.95 -0.49 -17.42
C VAL A 64 -6.67 0.40 -18.43
N ASN A 65 -6.80 1.71 -18.15
CA ASN A 65 -7.45 2.65 -19.06
C ASN A 65 -6.75 2.74 -20.43
N LYS A 66 -5.40 2.78 -20.45
CA LYS A 66 -4.64 2.75 -21.72
C LYS A 66 -4.91 1.47 -22.52
N SER A 67 -4.98 0.31 -21.85
CA SER A 67 -5.26 -0.96 -22.52
C SER A 67 -6.68 -1.03 -23.09
N ALA A 68 -7.67 -0.46 -22.40
CA ALA A 68 -9.05 -0.38 -22.88
C ALA A 68 -9.19 0.56 -24.09
N LEU A 69 -8.55 1.72 -24.05
CA LEU A 69 -8.49 2.67 -25.17
C LEU A 69 -7.81 2.07 -26.42
N GLY A 70 -6.75 1.27 -26.24
CA GLY A 70 -6.09 0.57 -27.34
C GLY A 70 -7.01 -0.44 -28.04
N ARG A 71 -7.86 -1.16 -27.28
CA ARG A 71 -8.84 -2.12 -27.84
C ARG A 71 -9.95 -1.43 -28.63
N LEU A 72 -10.41 -0.26 -28.19
CA LEU A 72 -11.48 0.50 -28.88
C LEU A 72 -11.03 1.11 -30.21
N ARG A 73 -9.72 1.34 -30.41
CA ARG A 73 -9.17 1.90 -31.66
C ARG A 73 -8.90 0.84 -32.76
N ALA A 74 -9.04 -0.44 -32.43
CA ALA A 74 -8.75 -1.56 -33.34
C ALA A 74 -10.01 -2.16 -34.00
N ILE A 75 -11.17 -1.49 -33.84
CA ILE A 75 -12.48 -1.82 -34.45
C ILE A 75 -12.85 -0.66 -35.36
#